data_AF-A0A7R9LAK7-F1
#
_entry.id   AF-A0A7R9LAK7-F1
#
_cell.length_a   1.000
_cell.length_b   1.000
_cell.length_c   1.000
_cell.angle_alpha   90.00
_cell.angle_beta   90.00
_cell.angle_gamma   90.00
#
_symmetry.space_group_name_H-M   'P 1'
#
loop_
_entity.id
_entity.type
_entity.pdbx_description
1 polymer ?
#
loop_
_entity_poly.entity_id
_entity_poly.type
_entity_poly.pdbx_seq_one_letter_code
_entity_poly.pdbx_strand_id
1 'polypeptide(L)'
;RNSKYPIDTLTAYFNGDRCPTLIGKPKIFIIQACRGEKPDSGVKLKALGPDVADNSGPAYRIPSIADFIIYYCTAPGHYAFRNVEIGSYFIQSLASVLNEYCYNNVNMDLMTLLTFVNLQVAYASLTYDMKHRKRGKCLVFNHEFFDPHTGRNPRRGTARDAEAIVASFQRLEFDVELKTDASYADIRHAMSKVSTDDHTDNDCVAVVACRGNLSASPKACRKPDSGVKLKALGPDVADNSGPVYRIPSIADFIIYYCTAPGHYAFRNTQYGSYFIQALASVLNEYCYNNTNIDLMTLLTFVNLQVAYGFQSNAPNKSDYHKKKQIPAQVDPQ
;
A
#
# COMPACT_ATOMS: atom_id res chain seq x y z
N ARG A 1 13.24 -21.78 5.75
CA ARG A 1 11.87 -21.24 5.94
C ARG A 1 11.81 -19.90 6.71
N ASN A 2 12.93 -19.36 7.25
CA ASN A 2 12.89 -18.29 8.27
C ASN A 2 13.84 -17.10 8.10
N SER A 3 14.35 -16.80 6.92
CA SER A 3 15.01 -15.50 6.73
C SER A 3 13.95 -14.40 6.82
N LYS A 4 14.07 -13.49 7.81
CA LYS A 4 13.33 -12.22 7.73
C LYS A 4 13.76 -11.57 6.42
N TYR A 5 12.87 -11.48 5.45
CA TYR A 5 13.17 -10.80 4.20
C TYR A 5 12.65 -9.36 4.26
N PRO A 6 13.52 -8.36 4.02
CA PRO A 6 13.12 -6.96 3.88
C PRO A 6 12.17 -6.80 2.70
N ILE A 7 11.21 -5.89 2.82
CA ILE A 7 10.29 -5.57 1.73
C ILE A 7 11.06 -5.01 0.53
N ASP A 8 12.13 -4.27 0.77
CA ASP A 8 12.97 -3.69 -0.28
C ASP A 8 13.59 -4.78 -1.18
N THR A 9 13.87 -5.97 -0.62
CA THR A 9 14.35 -7.11 -1.41
C THR A 9 13.27 -7.67 -2.32
N LEU A 10 12.00 -7.60 -1.89
CA LEU A 10 10.86 -8.05 -2.67
C LEU A 10 10.48 -7.04 -3.75
N THR A 11 10.42 -5.76 -3.42
CA THR A 11 10.09 -4.68 -4.37
C THR A 11 11.17 -4.54 -5.43
N ALA A 12 12.45 -4.75 -5.09
CA ALA A 12 13.57 -4.68 -6.02
C ALA A 12 13.48 -5.66 -7.20
N TYR A 13 12.64 -6.70 -7.15
CA TYR A 13 12.39 -7.54 -8.33
C TYR A 13 11.63 -6.78 -9.44
N PHE A 14 10.84 -5.77 -9.07
CA PHE A 14 9.93 -5.07 -9.96
C PHE A 14 10.36 -3.63 -10.30
N ASN A 15 11.57 -3.22 -9.89
CA ASN A 15 12.12 -1.94 -10.30
C ASN A 15 12.17 -1.85 -11.84
N GLY A 16 12.00 -0.66 -12.39
CA GLY A 16 11.90 -0.46 -13.84
C GLY A 16 13.14 -0.88 -14.63
N ASP A 17 14.32 -0.93 -14.00
CA ASP A 17 15.56 -1.45 -14.60
C ASP A 17 15.57 -2.99 -14.71
N ARG A 18 14.75 -3.68 -13.91
CA ARG A 18 14.62 -5.14 -13.90
C ARG A 18 13.34 -5.65 -14.54
N CYS A 19 12.28 -4.86 -14.54
CA CYS A 19 11.00 -5.19 -15.14
C CYS A 19 10.51 -4.04 -16.06
N PRO A 20 11.09 -3.90 -17.26
CA PRO A 20 10.80 -2.76 -18.14
C PRO A 20 9.36 -2.69 -18.64
N THR A 21 8.68 -3.83 -18.81
CA THR A 21 7.29 -3.89 -19.27
C THR A 21 6.27 -3.39 -18.24
N LEU A 22 6.71 -3.11 -17.00
CA LEU A 22 5.90 -2.49 -15.94
C LEU A 22 6.23 -1.00 -15.72
N ILE A 23 7.06 -0.38 -16.56
CA ILE A 23 7.30 1.06 -16.46
C ILE A 23 6.00 1.82 -16.75
N GLY A 24 5.65 2.79 -15.90
CA GLY A 24 4.41 3.54 -16.03
C GLY A 24 3.18 2.74 -15.64
N LYS A 25 3.36 1.56 -15.03
CA LYS A 25 2.29 0.68 -14.55
C LYS A 25 2.38 0.49 -13.03
N PRO A 26 1.24 0.50 -12.30
CA PRO A 26 1.24 0.37 -10.85
C PRO A 26 1.85 -0.97 -10.37
N LYS A 27 2.63 -0.89 -9.29
CA LYS A 27 3.23 -2.02 -8.57
C LYS A 27 2.71 -1.99 -7.14
N ILE A 28 1.69 -2.77 -6.85
CA ILE A 28 0.91 -2.69 -5.61
C ILE A 28 1.42 -3.74 -4.61
N PHE A 29 1.79 -3.32 -3.41
CA PHE A 29 2.24 -4.19 -2.32
C PHE A 29 1.37 -3.96 -1.09
N ILE A 30 0.64 -4.98 -0.65
CA ILE A 30 -0.22 -4.93 0.53
C ILE A 30 0.34 -5.86 1.61
N ILE A 31 0.76 -5.30 2.74
CA ILE A 31 1.56 -6.00 3.74
C ILE A 31 0.82 -6.07 5.08
N GLN A 32 0.29 -7.25 5.37
CA GLN A 32 -0.29 -7.61 6.67
C GLN A 32 0.81 -8.24 7.55
N ALA A 33 1.53 -7.41 8.31
CA ALA A 33 2.54 -7.83 9.26
C ALA A 33 2.81 -6.77 10.35
N CYS A 34 3.23 -7.21 11.54
CA CYS A 34 3.65 -6.29 12.59
C CYS A 34 4.89 -5.51 12.16
N ARG A 35 4.87 -4.19 12.42
CA ARG A 35 5.99 -3.27 12.17
C ARG A 35 6.71 -2.84 13.45
N GLY A 36 6.35 -3.45 14.57
CA GLY A 36 7.00 -3.31 15.87
C GLY A 36 6.21 -4.07 16.94
N GLU A 37 6.49 -3.74 18.19
CA GLU A 37 6.01 -4.48 19.37
C GLU A 37 5.03 -3.67 20.22
N LYS A 38 4.81 -2.39 19.88
CA LYS A 38 4.02 -1.47 20.70
C LYS A 38 2.52 -1.56 20.34
N PRO A 39 1.64 -1.86 21.30
CA PRO A 39 0.20 -1.69 21.09
C PRO A 39 -0.17 -0.20 21.15
N ASP A 40 -1.07 0.26 20.27
CA ASP A 40 -1.63 1.61 20.36
C ASP A 40 -2.79 1.62 21.35
N SER A 41 -2.67 2.38 22.44
CA SER A 41 -3.73 2.52 23.44
C SER A 41 -4.90 3.38 22.98
N GLY A 42 -4.71 4.15 21.92
CA GLY A 42 -5.64 5.12 21.38
C GLY A 42 -5.91 6.29 22.33
N VAL A 43 -6.39 7.39 21.76
CA VAL A 43 -6.85 8.57 22.47
C VAL A 43 -8.33 8.40 22.82
N LYS A 44 -8.71 8.65 24.07
CA LYS A 44 -10.11 8.64 24.49
C LYS A 44 -10.80 9.91 23.98
N LEU A 45 -11.88 9.74 23.24
CA LEU A 45 -12.75 10.80 22.78
C LEU A 45 -14.15 10.62 23.39
N LYS A 46 -14.86 11.72 23.58
CA LYS A 46 -16.29 11.72 23.90
C LYS A 46 -17.08 11.93 22.62
N ALA A 47 -18.18 11.20 22.45
CA ALA A 47 -19.10 11.47 21.35
C ALA A 47 -19.71 12.87 21.54
N LEU A 48 -19.46 13.77 20.59
CA LEU A 48 -20.16 15.05 20.48
C LEU A 48 -21.46 14.77 19.70
N GLY A 49 -22.57 14.62 20.40
CA GLY A 49 -23.92 14.60 19.80
C GLY A 49 -24.56 15.98 19.89
N PRO A 50 -25.48 16.35 18.97
CA PRO A 50 -26.15 17.66 18.98
C PRO A 50 -26.90 17.96 20.28
N ASP A 51 -27.34 16.91 21.00
CA ASP A 51 -28.27 17.03 22.13
C ASP A 51 -27.69 16.66 23.50
N VAL A 52 -26.37 16.52 23.64
CA VAL A 52 -25.76 16.13 24.92
C VAL A 52 -25.31 17.37 25.69
N ALA A 53 -26.26 18.04 26.35
CA ALA A 53 -25.98 19.08 27.35
C ALA A 53 -25.28 18.52 28.61
N ASP A 54 -25.19 17.20 28.72
CA ASP A 54 -24.55 16.50 29.82
C ASP A 54 -23.29 15.75 29.36
N ASN A 55 -22.27 15.75 30.20
CA ASN A 55 -20.91 15.29 29.89
C ASN A 55 -20.78 13.74 29.82
N SER A 56 -21.89 13.04 29.58
CA SER A 56 -22.14 11.61 29.82
C SER A 56 -22.16 10.73 28.56
N GLY A 57 -21.88 11.28 27.38
CA GLY A 57 -21.80 10.51 26.13
C GLY A 57 -20.77 9.35 26.18
N PRO A 58 -20.99 8.26 25.42
CA PRO A 58 -20.11 7.10 25.44
C PRO A 58 -18.69 7.49 25.00
N ALA A 59 -17.70 7.13 25.82
CA ALA A 59 -16.30 7.34 25.48
C ALA A 59 -15.82 6.26 24.51
N TYR A 60 -15.26 6.68 23.38
CA TYR A 60 -14.65 5.79 22.37
C TYR A 60 -13.15 6.09 22.24
N ARG A 61 -12.42 5.23 21.53
CA ARG A 61 -10.98 5.41 21.29
C ARG A 61 -10.67 5.39 19.81
N ILE A 62 -9.82 6.31 19.37
CA ILE A 62 -9.19 6.30 18.05
C ILE A 62 -7.69 6.09 18.18
N PRO A 63 -7.00 5.53 17.17
CA PRO A 63 -5.53 5.44 17.16
C PRO A 63 -4.86 6.79 17.45
N SER A 64 -3.70 6.76 18.11
CA SER A 64 -2.96 7.97 18.54
C SER A 64 -2.43 8.82 17.40
N ILE A 65 -2.20 8.19 16.26
CA ILE A 65 -1.77 8.83 15.00
C ILE A 65 -2.84 8.66 13.91
N ALA A 66 -4.10 8.50 14.31
CA ALA A 66 -5.21 8.65 13.37
C ALA A 66 -5.20 10.06 12.78
N ASP A 67 -5.76 10.21 11.58
CA ASP A 67 -5.96 11.50 10.90
C ASP A 67 -4.67 12.24 10.48
N PHE A 68 -3.53 11.54 10.45
CA PHE A 68 -2.29 12.02 9.84
C PHE A 68 -2.13 11.47 8.42
N ILE A 69 -1.87 12.36 7.46
CA ILE A 69 -1.33 12.00 6.14
C ILE A 69 0.08 12.58 6.06
N ILE A 70 1.07 11.70 5.99
CA ILE A 70 2.48 12.08 5.80
C ILE A 70 2.89 11.59 4.42
N TYR A 71 3.20 12.52 3.52
CA TYR A 71 3.57 12.23 2.14
C TYR A 71 4.96 12.77 1.85
N TYR A 72 5.88 11.90 1.46
CA TYR A 72 7.24 12.30 1.11
C TYR A 72 7.32 12.52 -0.40
N CYS A 73 8.02 13.57 -0.81
CA CYS A 73 8.17 13.92 -2.23
C CYS A 73 9.17 13.02 -2.98
N THR A 74 9.87 12.16 -2.25
CA THR A 74 10.84 11.20 -2.77
C THR A 74 10.86 9.97 -1.90
N ALA A 75 11.18 8.82 -2.50
CA ALA A 75 11.48 7.64 -1.72
C ALA A 75 12.64 7.90 -0.73
N PRO A 76 12.63 7.23 0.43
CA PRO A 76 13.75 7.21 1.37
C PRO A 76 15.13 7.10 0.69
N GLY A 77 16.09 7.88 1.19
CA GLY A 77 17.47 7.88 0.68
C GLY A 77 17.72 8.69 -0.60
N HIS A 78 16.68 9.26 -1.24
CA HIS A 78 16.79 10.04 -2.47
C HIS A 78 16.63 11.55 -2.24
N TYR A 79 17.12 12.37 -3.18
CA TYR A 79 17.07 13.83 -3.09
C TYR A 79 15.76 14.39 -3.64
N ALA A 80 15.12 15.27 -2.87
CA ALA A 80 14.04 16.11 -3.36
C ALA A 80 14.60 17.19 -4.29
N PHE A 81 14.26 17.12 -5.58
CA PHE A 81 14.75 18.08 -6.57
C PHE A 81 13.97 19.40 -6.53
N ARG A 82 14.69 20.50 -6.70
CA ARG A 82 14.17 21.86 -6.78
C ARG A 82 14.85 22.61 -7.91
N ASN A 83 14.07 23.40 -8.63
CA ASN A 83 14.56 24.42 -9.54
C ASN A 83 14.70 25.78 -8.80
N VAL A 84 15.74 26.55 -9.13
CA VAL A 84 16.01 27.84 -8.48
C VAL A 84 14.96 28.89 -8.81
N GLU A 85 14.45 28.87 -10.04
CA GLU A 85 13.46 29.82 -10.57
C GLU A 85 12.02 29.37 -10.26
N ILE A 86 11.73 28.07 -10.46
CA ILE A 86 10.36 27.53 -10.43
C ILE A 86 10.02 26.92 -9.06
N GLY A 87 11.01 26.60 -8.22
CA GLY A 87 10.79 25.98 -6.90
C GLY A 87 10.78 24.44 -6.93
N SER A 88 10.26 23.82 -5.88
CA SER A 88 10.23 22.35 -5.73
C SER A 88 9.25 21.74 -6.71
N TYR A 89 9.69 20.80 -7.54
CA TYR A 89 8.82 20.13 -8.52
C TYR A 89 7.60 19.50 -7.85
N PHE A 90 7.78 18.82 -6.71
CA PHE A 90 6.68 18.25 -5.94
C PHE A 90 5.69 19.28 -5.42
N ILE A 91 6.18 20.39 -4.84
CA ILE A 91 5.28 21.42 -4.28
C ILE A 91 4.54 22.16 -5.39
N GLN A 92 5.18 22.39 -6.55
CA GLN A 92 4.53 23.02 -7.70
C GLN A 92 3.47 22.11 -8.30
N SER A 93 3.75 20.81 -8.47
CA SER A 93 2.74 19.84 -8.91
C SER A 93 1.61 19.69 -7.89
N LEU A 94 1.92 19.65 -6.58
CA LEU A 94 0.91 19.66 -5.52
C LEU A 94 0.00 20.89 -5.59
N ALA A 95 0.58 22.08 -5.71
CA ALA A 95 -0.20 23.31 -5.86
C ALA A 95 -1.04 23.29 -7.14
N SER A 96 -0.50 22.81 -8.27
CA SER A 96 -1.22 22.67 -9.53
C SER A 96 -2.42 21.75 -9.39
N VAL A 97 -2.23 20.52 -8.87
CA VAL A 97 -3.32 19.54 -8.69
C VAL A 97 -4.37 20.06 -7.72
N LEU A 98 -3.97 20.66 -6.58
CA LEU A 98 -4.91 21.22 -5.64
C LEU A 98 -5.71 22.38 -6.27
N ASN A 99 -5.06 23.29 -6.99
CA ASN A 99 -5.73 24.40 -7.63
C ASN A 99 -6.67 23.96 -8.76
N GLU A 100 -6.30 22.91 -9.50
CA GLU A 100 -7.13 22.39 -10.57
C GLU A 100 -8.36 21.64 -10.05
N TYR A 101 -8.21 20.85 -8.98
CA TYR A 101 -9.27 19.93 -8.57
C TYR A 101 -10.07 20.38 -7.35
N CYS A 102 -9.47 21.13 -6.42
CA CYS A 102 -10.21 21.67 -5.27
C CYS A 102 -11.11 22.86 -5.67
N TYR A 103 -10.76 23.62 -6.72
CA TYR A 103 -11.62 24.72 -7.21
C TYR A 103 -12.82 24.24 -8.02
N ASN A 104 -12.76 23.04 -8.61
CA ASN A 104 -13.80 22.52 -9.50
C ASN A 104 -14.88 21.67 -8.78
N ASN A 105 -14.94 21.70 -7.43
CA ASN A 105 -15.91 20.94 -6.61
C ASN A 105 -15.95 19.42 -6.92
N VAL A 106 -14.86 18.85 -7.45
CA VAL A 106 -14.74 17.40 -7.62
C VAL A 106 -14.40 16.83 -6.25
N ASN A 107 -15.31 16.02 -5.69
CA ASN A 107 -15.13 15.41 -4.38
C ASN A 107 -14.10 14.26 -4.47
N MET A 108 -12.81 14.61 -4.50
CA MET A 108 -11.68 13.67 -4.47
C MET A 108 -10.98 13.72 -3.13
N ASP A 109 -10.59 12.56 -2.60
CA ASP A 109 -9.86 12.52 -1.34
C ASP A 109 -8.37 12.87 -1.54
N LEU A 110 -7.73 13.28 -0.43
CA LEU A 110 -6.37 13.79 -0.45
C LEU A 110 -5.35 12.75 -0.95
N MET A 111 -5.60 11.44 -0.78
CA MET A 111 -4.67 10.41 -1.25
C MET A 111 -4.71 10.26 -2.77
N THR A 112 -5.89 10.42 -3.39
CA THR A 112 -6.03 10.52 -4.85
C THR A 112 -5.27 11.71 -5.39
N LEU A 113 -5.44 12.89 -4.79
CA LEU A 113 -4.74 14.11 -5.19
C LEU A 113 -3.22 13.94 -5.08
N LEU A 114 -2.71 13.35 -4.00
CA LEU A 114 -1.28 13.08 -3.83
C LEU A 114 -0.75 12.06 -4.85
N THR A 115 -1.58 11.12 -5.30
CA THR A 115 -1.23 10.18 -6.38
C THR A 115 -1.14 10.89 -7.72
N PHE A 116 -2.06 11.81 -8.01
CA PHE A 116 -2.01 12.66 -9.19
C PHE A 116 -0.76 13.52 -9.20
N VAL A 117 -0.33 14.05 -8.05
CA VAL A 117 0.93 14.77 -7.93
C VAL A 117 2.12 13.89 -8.33
N ASN A 118 2.18 12.63 -7.86
CA ASN A 118 3.24 11.71 -8.27
C ASN A 118 3.24 11.44 -9.76
N LEU A 119 2.06 11.20 -10.35
CA LEU A 119 1.91 10.96 -11.78
C LEU A 119 2.27 12.20 -12.61
N GLN A 120 1.90 13.40 -12.14
CA GLN A 120 2.20 14.65 -12.83
C GLN A 120 3.70 14.92 -12.81
N VAL A 121 4.37 14.67 -11.67
CA VAL A 121 5.83 14.83 -11.54
C VAL A 121 6.57 13.80 -12.41
N ALA A 122 6.12 12.55 -12.46
CA ALA A 122 6.82 11.47 -13.15
C ALA A 122 6.53 11.41 -14.66
N TYR A 123 5.30 11.72 -15.07
CA TYR A 123 4.80 11.43 -16.42
C TYR A 123 4.05 12.59 -17.08
N ALA A 124 3.85 13.72 -16.38
CA ALA A 124 2.93 14.78 -16.81
C ALA A 124 1.51 14.24 -17.16
N SER A 125 1.11 13.15 -16.50
CA SER A 125 -0.23 12.54 -16.58
C SER A 125 -0.87 12.54 -15.20
N LEU A 126 -2.19 12.38 -15.12
CA LEU A 126 -2.92 12.29 -13.85
C LEU A 126 -3.57 10.92 -13.65
N THR A 127 -3.48 10.01 -14.63
CA THR A 127 -4.06 8.67 -14.54
C THR A 127 -3.11 7.61 -15.08
N TYR A 128 -3.23 6.40 -14.54
CA TYR A 128 -2.64 5.20 -15.14
C TYR A 128 -3.54 4.69 -16.27
N ASP A 129 -2.92 4.17 -17.33
CA ASP A 129 -3.67 3.43 -18.35
C ASP A 129 -4.02 2.03 -17.83
N MET A 130 -5.26 1.87 -17.40
CA MET A 130 -5.82 0.64 -16.82
C MET A 130 -6.80 -0.06 -17.80
N LYS A 131 -6.58 0.11 -19.11
CA LYS A 131 -7.44 -0.42 -20.19
C LYS A 131 -6.75 -1.51 -21.04
N HIS A 132 -5.66 -2.09 -20.55
CA HIS A 132 -5.01 -3.22 -21.22
C HIS A 132 -5.91 -4.47 -21.17
N ARG A 133 -5.60 -5.50 -21.95
CA ARG A 133 -6.45 -6.70 -22.04
C ARG A 133 -6.55 -7.47 -20.72
N LYS A 134 -5.56 -7.35 -19.84
CA LYS A 134 -5.51 -8.07 -18.56
C LYS A 134 -5.29 -7.09 -17.42
N ARG A 135 -5.97 -7.28 -16.29
CA ARG A 135 -5.64 -6.54 -15.07
C ARG A 135 -4.19 -6.78 -14.63
N GLY A 136 -3.78 -8.05 -14.63
CA GLY A 136 -2.41 -8.46 -14.34
C GLY A 136 -2.32 -9.55 -13.28
N LYS A 137 -1.10 -9.79 -12.78
CA LYS A 137 -0.80 -10.87 -11.84
C LYS A 137 -0.86 -10.40 -10.38
N CYS A 138 -1.38 -11.25 -9.50
CA CYS A 138 -1.39 -11.03 -8.06
C CYS A 138 -0.76 -12.22 -7.31
N LEU A 139 0.35 -11.98 -6.60
CA LEU A 139 0.96 -12.99 -5.73
C LEU A 139 0.46 -12.82 -4.30
N VAL A 140 -0.13 -13.87 -3.72
CA VAL A 140 -0.56 -13.87 -2.32
C VAL A 140 0.30 -14.83 -1.51
N PHE A 141 1.04 -14.32 -0.54
CA PHE A 141 1.85 -15.13 0.39
C PHE A 141 1.18 -15.16 1.76
N ASN A 142 0.75 -16.34 2.20
CA ASN A 142 0.09 -16.53 3.50
C ASN A 142 0.92 -17.47 4.39
N HIS A 143 1.38 -16.98 5.54
CA HIS A 143 2.14 -17.79 6.50
C HIS A 143 1.31 -18.06 7.76
N GLU A 144 0.86 -19.30 7.93
CA GLU A 144 0.14 -19.76 9.10
C GLU A 144 1.07 -20.43 10.12
N PHE A 145 1.94 -21.31 9.63
CA PHE A 145 2.85 -22.08 10.47
C PHE A 145 4.26 -21.53 10.40
N PHE A 146 4.90 -21.44 11.57
CA PHE A 146 6.32 -21.11 11.69
C PHE A 146 7.12 -22.36 12.01
N ASP A 147 8.42 -22.31 11.75
CA ASP A 147 9.34 -23.36 12.16
C ASP A 147 9.21 -23.61 13.68
N PRO A 148 9.02 -24.86 14.13
CA PRO A 148 8.89 -25.21 15.54
C PRO A 148 10.02 -24.65 16.42
N HIS A 149 11.25 -24.53 15.90
CA HIS A 149 12.40 -24.00 16.63
C HIS A 149 12.30 -22.51 16.96
N THR A 150 11.36 -21.78 16.35
CA THR A 150 11.15 -20.35 16.64
C THR A 150 10.31 -20.09 17.88
N GLY A 151 9.66 -21.12 18.46
CA GLY A 151 8.73 -20.98 19.57
C GLY A 151 7.50 -20.12 19.25
N ARG A 152 7.23 -19.84 17.95
CA ARG A 152 6.10 -19.01 17.53
C ARG A 152 4.84 -19.85 17.38
N ASN A 153 3.75 -19.35 17.95
CA ASN A 153 2.44 -19.96 17.81
C ASN A 153 1.90 -19.83 16.36
N PRO A 154 1.10 -20.81 15.89
CA PRO A 154 0.40 -20.71 14.60
C PRO A 154 -0.50 -19.47 14.50
N ARG A 155 -0.59 -18.87 13.31
CA ARG A 155 -1.40 -17.66 13.04
C ARG A 155 -2.83 -18.02 12.68
N ARG A 156 -3.55 -18.61 13.64
CA ARG A 156 -4.97 -18.95 13.49
C ARG A 156 -5.77 -17.75 12.96
N GLY A 157 -6.60 -18.00 11.95
CA GLY A 157 -7.38 -16.97 11.25
C GLY A 157 -6.71 -16.38 10.00
N THR A 158 -5.43 -16.66 9.74
CA THR A 158 -4.76 -16.17 8.52
C THR A 158 -5.24 -16.87 7.24
N ALA A 159 -5.77 -18.10 7.33
CA ALA A 159 -6.45 -18.75 6.21
C ALA A 159 -7.67 -17.94 5.74
N ARG A 160 -8.44 -17.37 6.68
CA ARG A 160 -9.55 -16.45 6.35
C ARG A 160 -9.07 -15.18 5.65
N ASP A 161 -7.95 -14.62 6.11
CA ASP A 161 -7.32 -13.47 5.43
C ASP A 161 -6.99 -13.83 3.97
N ALA A 162 -6.40 -15.00 3.73
CA ALA A 162 -6.05 -15.46 2.40
C ALA A 162 -7.28 -15.70 1.51
N GLU A 163 -8.31 -16.39 2.03
CA GLU A 163 -9.58 -16.60 1.32
C GLU A 163 -10.21 -15.26 0.89
N ALA A 164 -10.29 -14.30 1.81
CA ALA A 164 -10.87 -12.99 1.54
C ALA A 164 -10.10 -12.22 0.46
N ILE A 165 -8.76 -12.20 0.55
CA ILE A 165 -7.92 -11.49 -0.42
C ILE A 165 -7.97 -12.14 -1.80
N VAL A 166 -7.87 -13.47 -1.87
CA VAL A 166 -7.94 -14.18 -3.16
C VAL A 166 -9.27 -13.88 -3.84
N ALA A 167 -10.39 -13.98 -3.11
CA ALA A 167 -11.71 -13.67 -3.64
C ALA A 167 -11.82 -12.21 -4.13
N SER A 168 -11.36 -11.24 -3.34
CA SER A 168 -11.43 -9.83 -3.71
C SER A 168 -10.55 -9.49 -4.92
N PHE A 169 -9.33 -10.01 -4.99
CA PHE A 169 -8.43 -9.72 -6.13
C PHE A 169 -8.85 -10.46 -7.41
N GLN A 170 -9.44 -11.65 -7.31
CA GLN A 170 -10.05 -12.32 -8.46
C GLN A 170 -11.25 -11.54 -9.02
N ARG A 171 -12.07 -10.93 -8.15
CA ARG A 171 -13.17 -10.04 -8.58
C ARG A 171 -12.68 -8.78 -9.28
N LEU A 172 -11.47 -8.33 -8.94
CA LEU A 172 -10.77 -7.25 -9.63
C LEU A 172 -10.09 -7.71 -10.94
N GLU A 173 -10.33 -8.98 -11.34
CA GLU A 173 -9.82 -9.61 -12.57
C GLU A 173 -8.31 -9.90 -12.57
N PHE A 174 -7.67 -9.92 -11.39
CA PHE A 174 -6.28 -10.38 -11.31
C PHE A 174 -6.17 -11.89 -11.49
N ASP A 175 -5.09 -12.31 -12.14
CA ASP A 175 -4.60 -13.69 -12.10
C ASP A 175 -3.88 -13.94 -10.76
N VAL A 176 -4.61 -14.55 -9.81
CA VAL A 176 -4.15 -14.69 -8.42
C VAL A 176 -3.46 -16.03 -8.17
N GLU A 177 -2.21 -15.99 -7.70
CA GLU A 177 -1.45 -17.16 -7.23
C GLU A 177 -1.27 -17.12 -5.71
N LEU A 178 -1.94 -18.02 -4.98
CA LEU A 178 -1.79 -18.19 -3.53
C LEU A 178 -0.67 -19.18 -3.20
N LYS A 179 0.22 -18.77 -2.30
CA LYS A 179 1.26 -19.62 -1.70
C LYS A 179 1.17 -19.60 -0.18
N THR A 180 0.79 -20.75 0.40
CA THR A 180 0.70 -20.94 1.85
C THR A 180 1.99 -21.56 2.39
N ASP A 181 2.52 -21.01 3.48
CA ASP A 181 3.72 -21.48 4.19
C ASP A 181 4.97 -21.66 3.31
N ALA A 182 5.05 -20.87 2.24
CA ALA A 182 6.15 -20.89 1.28
C ALA A 182 7.49 -20.56 1.95
N SER A 183 8.53 -21.32 1.60
CA SER A 183 9.88 -21.00 2.02
C SER A 183 10.36 -19.71 1.35
N TYR A 184 11.40 -19.07 1.90
CA TYR A 184 11.97 -17.89 1.26
C TYR A 184 12.53 -18.18 -0.15
N ALA A 185 13.00 -19.40 -0.41
CA ALA A 185 13.41 -19.80 -1.76
C ALA A 185 12.22 -19.82 -2.72
N ASP A 186 11.09 -20.36 -2.28
CA ASP A 186 9.85 -20.41 -3.07
C ASP A 186 9.29 -19.01 -3.32
N ILE A 187 9.35 -18.12 -2.33
CA ILE A 187 8.95 -16.71 -2.46
C ILE A 187 9.84 -16.01 -3.49
N ARG A 188 11.17 -16.12 -3.37
CA ARG A 188 12.09 -15.53 -4.35
C ARG A 188 11.87 -16.08 -5.75
N HIS A 189 11.63 -17.38 -5.88
CA HIS A 189 11.35 -18.00 -7.15
C HIS A 189 10.05 -17.45 -7.77
N ALA A 190 8.97 -17.34 -6.99
CA ALA A 190 7.70 -16.78 -7.44
C ALA A 190 7.84 -15.32 -7.88
N MET A 191 8.51 -14.50 -7.05
CA MET A 191 8.75 -13.09 -7.33
C MET A 191 9.60 -12.91 -8.60
N SER A 192 10.68 -13.69 -8.71
CA SER A 192 11.54 -13.69 -9.90
C SER A 192 10.76 -14.06 -11.14
N LYS A 193 9.99 -15.15 -11.09
CA LYS A 193 9.18 -15.65 -12.20
C LYS A 193 8.23 -14.57 -12.71
N VAL A 194 7.44 -13.97 -11.81
CA VAL A 194 6.50 -12.90 -12.18
C VAL A 194 7.25 -11.69 -12.71
N SER A 195 8.34 -11.24 -12.07
CA SER A 195 9.08 -10.06 -12.54
C SER A 195 9.70 -10.21 -13.94
N THR A 196 9.93 -11.44 -14.39
CA THR A 196 10.49 -11.75 -15.70
C THR A 196 9.43 -12.05 -16.76
N ASP A 197 8.14 -12.06 -16.40
CA ASP A 197 7.07 -12.24 -17.38
C ASP A 197 6.91 -10.98 -18.25
N ASP A 198 6.30 -11.15 -19.43
CA ASP A 198 5.90 -10.01 -20.25
C ASP A 198 4.61 -9.39 -19.71
N HIS A 199 4.71 -8.13 -19.26
CA HIS A 199 3.58 -7.37 -18.74
C HIS A 199 3.06 -6.28 -19.68
N THR A 200 3.46 -6.29 -20.95
CA THR A 200 3.04 -5.29 -21.95
C THR A 200 1.52 -5.12 -22.00
N ASP A 201 0.79 -6.21 -21.80
CA ASP A 201 -0.67 -6.28 -21.90
C ASP A 201 -1.38 -6.40 -20.53
N ASN A 202 -0.66 -6.19 -19.44
CA ASN A 202 -1.22 -6.10 -18.10
C ASN A 202 -1.40 -4.64 -17.68
N ASP A 203 -2.42 -4.31 -16.88
CA ASP A 203 -2.54 -2.98 -16.30
C ASP A 203 -1.54 -2.75 -15.17
N CYS A 204 -1.36 -3.75 -14.29
CA CYS A 204 -0.52 -3.63 -13.10
C CYS A 204 -0.05 -5.00 -12.57
N VAL A 205 0.73 -4.97 -11.48
CA VAL A 205 1.07 -6.17 -10.68
C VAL A 205 0.76 -5.90 -9.21
N ALA A 206 0.27 -6.92 -8.52
CA ALA A 206 0.00 -6.88 -7.09
C ALA A 206 0.74 -7.98 -6.32
N VAL A 207 1.15 -7.67 -5.09
CA VAL A 207 1.72 -8.62 -4.13
C VAL A 207 1.08 -8.39 -2.76
N VAL A 208 0.43 -9.42 -2.22
CA VAL A 208 -0.15 -9.39 -0.87
C VAL A 208 0.62 -10.34 0.04
N ALA A 209 1.13 -9.85 1.16
CA ALA A 209 1.90 -10.66 2.11
C ALA A 209 1.28 -10.64 3.51
N CYS A 210 0.78 -11.79 3.95
CA CYS A 210 0.21 -12.02 5.28
C CYS A 210 1.22 -12.77 6.17
N ARG A 211 2.06 -12.06 6.94
CA ARG A 211 3.12 -12.65 7.81
C ARG A 211 3.19 -12.08 9.23
N GLY A 212 3.96 -12.71 10.11
CA GLY A 212 4.08 -12.32 11.53
C GLY A 212 4.77 -10.96 11.74
N ASN A 213 6.10 -10.92 11.57
CA ASN A 213 6.91 -9.70 11.73
C ASN A 213 7.74 -9.45 10.47
N LEU A 214 7.91 -8.18 10.12
CA LEU A 214 8.89 -7.71 9.12
C LEU A 214 10.27 -7.55 9.78
N SER A 215 11.35 -7.73 9.01
CA SER A 215 12.65 -7.15 9.39
C SER A 215 12.64 -5.68 9.02
N ALA A 216 13.11 -4.82 9.93
CA ALA A 216 13.50 -3.47 9.56
C ALA A 216 14.64 -3.54 8.52
N SER A 217 14.57 -2.69 7.51
CA SER A 217 15.65 -2.53 6.55
C SER A 217 16.88 -1.92 7.23
N PRO A 218 18.10 -2.36 6.91
CA PRO A 218 19.30 -1.66 7.32
C PRO A 218 19.35 -0.32 6.58
N LYS A 219 19.45 0.78 7.34
CA LYS A 219 19.76 2.18 6.95
C LYS A 219 19.78 2.48 5.44
N ALA A 220 18.86 3.38 5.01
CA ALA A 220 18.83 3.99 3.68
C ALA A 220 20.25 4.39 3.22
N CYS A 221 20.71 3.77 2.14
CA CYS A 221 21.98 4.10 1.51
C CYS A 221 21.72 5.32 0.60
N ARG A 222 22.46 6.41 0.80
CA ARG A 222 22.42 7.59 -0.08
C ARG A 222 23.06 7.25 -1.43
N LYS A 223 22.32 6.57 -2.31
CA LYS A 223 22.79 6.27 -3.67
C LYS A 223 21.99 7.10 -4.68
N PRO A 224 22.63 7.77 -5.64
CA PRO A 224 21.93 8.39 -6.75
C PRO A 224 21.28 7.30 -7.63
N ASP A 225 19.97 7.38 -7.85
CA ASP A 225 19.27 6.60 -8.87
C ASP A 225 19.51 7.24 -10.25
N SER A 226 20.10 6.49 -11.17
CA SER A 226 20.37 6.96 -12.53
C SER A 226 19.10 7.07 -13.40
N GLY A 227 17.97 6.56 -12.91
CA GLY A 227 16.69 6.51 -13.59
C GLY A 227 16.67 5.61 -14.82
N VAL A 228 15.48 5.17 -15.21
CA VAL A 228 15.25 4.38 -16.41
C VAL A 228 14.95 5.32 -17.58
N LYS A 229 15.65 5.11 -18.71
CA LYS A 229 15.45 5.91 -19.93
C LYS A 229 14.16 5.48 -20.63
N LEU A 230 13.29 6.45 -20.89
CA LEU A 230 12.09 6.29 -21.71
C LEU A 230 12.22 7.15 -22.97
N LYS A 231 11.77 6.60 -24.10
CA LYS A 231 11.52 7.38 -25.31
C LYS A 231 10.07 7.87 -25.27
N ALA A 232 9.84 9.12 -25.65
CA ALA A 232 8.49 9.65 -25.81
C ALA A 232 7.71 8.78 -26.81
N LEU A 233 6.65 8.11 -26.35
CA LEU A 233 5.66 7.47 -27.21
C LEU A 233 4.64 8.53 -27.60
N GLY A 234 4.96 9.33 -28.61
CA GLY A 234 4.01 10.23 -29.28
C GLY A 234 3.56 9.61 -30.60
N PRO A 235 2.29 9.80 -31.03
CA PRO A 235 1.77 9.21 -32.27
C PRO A 235 2.50 9.68 -33.54
N ASP A 236 3.30 10.75 -33.49
CA ASP A 236 3.90 11.39 -34.67
C ASP A 236 5.44 11.35 -34.73
N VAL A 237 6.11 10.56 -33.89
CA VAL A 237 7.59 10.53 -33.89
C VAL A 237 8.10 9.35 -34.72
N ALA A 238 8.08 9.52 -36.04
CA ALA A 238 8.64 8.57 -37.01
C ALA A 238 10.18 8.54 -37.04
N ASP A 239 10.85 9.34 -36.22
CA ASP A 239 12.31 9.42 -36.14
C ASP A 239 12.82 9.12 -34.73
N ASN A 240 13.95 8.41 -34.64
CA ASN A 240 14.58 7.96 -33.39
C ASN A 240 15.16 9.12 -32.53
N SER A 241 14.79 10.37 -32.82
CA SER A 241 15.30 11.63 -32.26
C SER A 241 14.42 12.26 -31.17
N GLY A 242 13.31 11.61 -30.79
CA GLY A 242 12.43 12.11 -29.72
C GLY A 242 13.15 12.32 -28.37
N PRO A 243 12.69 13.28 -27.54
CA PRO A 243 13.31 13.57 -26.25
C PRO A 243 13.29 12.32 -25.35
N VAL A 244 14.45 12.01 -24.78
CA VAL A 244 14.63 10.90 -23.83
C VAL A 244 14.42 11.44 -22.43
N TYR A 245 13.39 10.95 -21.75
CA TYR A 245 13.11 11.28 -20.35
C TYR A 245 13.64 10.18 -19.43
N ARG A 246 13.93 10.53 -18.18
CA ARG A 246 14.35 9.58 -17.15
C ARG A 246 13.34 9.60 -16.02
N ILE A 247 12.82 8.44 -15.68
CA ILE A 247 12.00 8.26 -14.47
C ILE A 247 12.80 7.50 -13.41
N PRO A 248 12.55 7.72 -12.12
CA PRO A 248 13.14 6.90 -11.07
C PRO A 248 12.84 5.41 -11.29
N SER A 249 13.81 4.54 -11.03
CA SER A 249 13.67 3.08 -11.15
C SER A 249 12.63 2.48 -10.20
N ILE A 250 12.34 3.20 -9.11
CA ILE A 250 11.37 2.86 -8.07
C ILE A 250 10.04 3.59 -8.23
N ALA A 251 9.77 4.18 -9.40
CA ALA A 251 8.48 4.79 -9.68
C ALA A 251 7.34 3.75 -9.67
N ASP A 252 6.12 4.23 -9.44
CA ASP A 252 4.86 3.47 -9.51
C ASP A 252 4.64 2.41 -8.43
N PHE A 253 5.42 2.39 -7.35
CA PHE A 253 5.16 1.51 -6.22
C PHE A 253 4.13 2.10 -5.26
N ILE A 254 3.10 1.32 -4.93
CA ILE A 254 2.16 1.60 -3.85
C ILE A 254 2.38 0.54 -2.78
N ILE A 255 3.03 0.88 -1.67
CA ILE A 255 3.23 -0.04 -0.55
C ILE A 255 2.36 0.36 0.62
N TYR A 256 1.49 -0.56 1.02
CA TYR A 256 0.49 -0.31 2.03
C TYR A 256 0.62 -1.32 3.17
N TYR A 257 0.89 -0.84 4.37
CA TYR A 257 1.02 -1.68 5.55
C TYR A 257 -0.23 -1.63 6.42
N CYS A 258 -0.58 -2.75 7.03
CA CYS A 258 -1.71 -2.84 7.96
C CYS A 258 -1.55 -2.05 9.27
N THR A 259 -0.34 -1.57 9.57
CA THR A 259 -0.03 -0.74 10.73
C THR A 259 0.91 0.40 10.39
N ALA A 260 0.88 1.46 11.19
CA ALA A 260 1.96 2.42 11.27
C ALA A 260 3.29 1.79 11.74
N PRO A 261 4.45 2.41 11.47
CA PRO A 261 5.74 1.95 11.96
C PRO A 261 5.75 1.78 13.49
N GLY A 262 6.42 0.74 13.99
CA GLY A 262 6.57 0.49 15.43
C GLY A 262 5.37 -0.20 16.12
N HIS A 263 4.24 -0.37 15.43
CA HIS A 263 3.00 -0.85 16.02
C HIS A 263 2.64 -2.31 15.68
N TYR A 264 1.78 -2.89 16.52
CA TYR A 264 1.30 -4.26 16.42
C TYR A 264 0.11 -4.41 15.47
N ALA A 265 0.08 -5.51 14.70
CA ALA A 265 -1.02 -5.86 13.79
C ALA A 265 -1.97 -6.88 14.45
N PHE A 266 -3.22 -6.49 14.68
CA PHE A 266 -4.22 -7.33 15.35
C PHE A 266 -4.86 -8.34 14.41
N ARG A 267 -5.14 -9.53 14.98
CA ARG A 267 -5.87 -10.59 14.32
C ARG A 267 -6.87 -11.26 15.26
N ASN A 268 -8.08 -11.49 14.75
CA ASN A 268 -9.07 -12.37 15.32
C ASN A 268 -8.86 -13.81 14.80
N THR A 269 -8.93 -14.78 15.70
CA THR A 269 -8.67 -16.20 15.37
C THR A 269 -9.76 -16.86 14.51
N GLN A 270 -10.97 -16.31 14.51
CA GLN A 270 -12.14 -16.80 13.77
C GLN A 270 -12.40 -16.00 12.50
N TYR A 271 -12.25 -14.68 12.55
CA TYR A 271 -12.65 -13.77 11.46
C TYR A 271 -11.47 -13.22 10.65
N GLY A 272 -10.22 -13.51 11.04
CA GLY A 272 -9.03 -12.95 10.40
C GLY A 272 -8.60 -11.61 10.98
N SER A 273 -7.74 -10.90 10.28
CA SER A 273 -7.15 -9.62 10.69
C SER A 273 -8.07 -8.43 10.41
N TYR A 274 -7.99 -7.41 11.26
CA TYR A 274 -8.83 -6.21 11.13
C TYR A 274 -8.64 -5.51 9.79
N PHE A 275 -7.38 -5.39 9.36
CA PHE A 275 -7.03 -4.76 8.11
C PHE A 275 -7.52 -5.54 6.89
N ILE A 276 -7.33 -6.86 6.83
CA ILE A 276 -7.77 -7.66 5.68
C ILE A 276 -9.30 -7.75 5.62
N GLN A 277 -9.97 -7.82 6.77
CA GLN A 277 -11.43 -7.74 6.82
C GLN A 277 -11.94 -6.41 6.25
N ALA A 278 -11.37 -5.28 6.69
CA ALA A 278 -11.74 -3.96 6.17
C ALA A 278 -11.42 -3.83 4.67
N LEU A 279 -10.22 -4.25 4.24
CA LEU A 279 -9.82 -4.22 2.84
C LEU A 279 -10.75 -5.03 1.95
N ALA A 280 -11.04 -6.27 2.33
CA ALA A 280 -11.98 -7.10 1.58
C ALA A 280 -13.39 -6.50 1.58
N SER A 281 -13.86 -5.95 2.70
CA SER A 281 -15.16 -5.29 2.80
C SER A 281 -15.27 -4.12 1.83
N VAL A 282 -14.32 -3.19 1.86
CA VAL A 282 -14.30 -2.00 0.99
C VAL A 282 -14.18 -2.40 -0.47
N LEU A 283 -13.26 -3.29 -0.82
CA LEU A 283 -13.13 -3.76 -2.20
C LEU A 283 -14.43 -4.44 -2.68
N ASN A 284 -15.07 -5.25 -1.83
CA ASN A 284 -16.29 -5.93 -2.23
C ASN A 284 -17.49 -4.98 -2.36
N GLU A 285 -17.59 -3.95 -1.53
CA GLU A 285 -18.68 -2.98 -1.58
C GLU A 285 -18.57 -2.05 -2.79
N TYR A 286 -17.38 -1.48 -3.00
CA TYR A 286 -17.19 -0.42 -4.00
C TYR A 286 -16.81 -0.96 -5.38
N CYS A 287 -16.18 -2.12 -5.48
CA CYS A 287 -15.94 -2.74 -6.80
C CYS A 287 -17.20 -3.43 -7.35
N TYR A 288 -18.14 -3.86 -6.49
CA TYR A 288 -19.41 -4.46 -6.92
C TYR A 288 -20.38 -3.44 -7.53
N ASN A 289 -20.39 -2.22 -6.99
CA ASN A 289 -21.30 -1.16 -7.44
C ASN A 289 -20.82 -0.42 -8.70
N ASN A 290 -19.72 -0.89 -9.32
CA ASN A 290 -19.09 -0.28 -10.50
C ASN A 290 -18.81 1.22 -10.32
N THR A 291 -18.61 1.65 -9.07
CA THR A 291 -18.26 3.02 -8.77
C THR A 291 -16.82 3.25 -9.20
N ASN A 292 -16.59 4.24 -10.06
CA ASN A 292 -15.27 4.60 -10.56
C ASN A 292 -14.48 5.32 -9.44
N ILE A 293 -14.06 4.55 -8.44
CA ILE A 293 -13.30 5.01 -7.27
C ILE A 293 -11.89 4.45 -7.41
N ASP A 294 -10.88 5.32 -7.30
CA ASP A 294 -9.51 4.89 -7.41
C ASP A 294 -9.03 4.13 -6.16
N LEU A 295 -7.97 3.34 -6.34
CA LEU A 295 -7.44 2.47 -5.29
C LEU A 295 -7.05 3.24 -4.01
N MET A 296 -6.61 4.49 -4.14
CA MET A 296 -6.14 5.28 -3.01
C MET A 296 -7.30 5.77 -2.16
N THR A 297 -8.41 6.17 -2.78
CA THR A 297 -9.67 6.40 -2.08
C THR A 297 -10.15 5.16 -1.34
N LEU A 298 -10.10 3.99 -1.97
CA LEU A 298 -10.49 2.72 -1.33
C LEU A 298 -9.60 2.45 -0.11
N LEU A 299 -8.28 2.65 -0.22
CA LEU A 299 -7.36 2.50 0.90
C LEU A 299 -7.62 3.53 2.02
N THR A 300 -8.06 4.74 1.69
CA THR A 300 -8.53 5.74 2.67
C THR A 300 -9.76 5.24 3.44
N PHE A 301 -10.73 4.62 2.77
CA PHE A 301 -11.89 4.00 3.44
C PHE A 301 -11.47 2.83 4.34
N VAL A 302 -10.49 2.03 3.91
CA VAL A 302 -9.92 0.97 4.75
C VAL A 302 -9.27 1.55 6.00
N ASN A 303 -8.52 2.65 5.90
CA ASN A 303 -7.97 3.35 7.06
C ASN A 303 -9.06 3.74 8.05
N LEU A 304 -10.13 4.37 7.56
CA LEU A 304 -11.26 4.81 8.38
C LEU A 304 -11.94 3.61 9.06
N GLN A 305 -12.24 2.56 8.29
CA GLN A 305 -12.92 1.38 8.83
C GLN A 305 -12.06 0.68 9.90
N VAL A 306 -10.73 0.57 9.71
CA VAL A 306 -9.83 0.00 10.73
C VAL A 306 -9.75 0.88 11.97
N ALA A 307 -9.60 2.20 11.79
CA ALA A 307 -9.43 3.15 12.89
C ALA A 307 -10.67 3.26 13.77
N TYR A 308 -11.86 3.30 13.19
CA TYR A 308 -13.11 3.52 13.91
C TYR A 308 -13.84 2.21 14.22
N GLY A 309 -13.83 1.25 13.30
CA GLY A 309 -14.61 0.01 13.40
C GLY A 309 -14.01 -1.09 14.28
N PHE A 310 -12.70 -1.06 14.57
CA PHE A 310 -12.05 -2.16 15.29
C PHE A 310 -11.43 -1.72 16.63
N GLN A 311 -11.55 -2.61 17.62
CA GLN A 311 -10.90 -2.49 18.92
C GLN A 311 -10.54 -3.88 19.44
N SER A 312 -9.32 -4.03 19.99
CA SER A 312 -8.89 -5.31 20.53
C SER A 312 -9.68 -5.71 21.77
N ASN A 313 -10.07 -6.99 21.85
CA ASN A 313 -10.82 -7.53 22.98
C ASN A 313 -10.04 -8.67 23.67
N ALA A 314 -9.19 -8.32 24.64
CA ALA A 314 -8.47 -9.29 25.47
C ALA A 314 -8.61 -8.94 26.97
N PRO A 315 -9.79 -9.11 27.59
CA PRO A 315 -10.06 -8.60 28.95
C PRO A 315 -9.09 -9.14 30.00
N ASN A 316 -8.58 -10.36 29.80
CA ASN A 316 -7.61 -11.01 30.69
C ASN A 316 -6.15 -10.58 30.43
N LYS A 317 -5.90 -9.67 29.49
CA LYS A 317 -4.57 -9.14 29.14
C LYS A 317 -4.66 -7.63 28.95
N SER A 318 -4.50 -6.87 30.03
CA SER A 318 -4.62 -5.40 30.05
C SER A 318 -3.81 -4.70 28.95
N ASP A 319 -2.61 -5.20 28.66
CA ASP A 319 -1.70 -4.64 27.66
C ASP A 319 -2.20 -4.80 26.22
N TYR A 320 -3.15 -5.71 26.00
CA TYR A 320 -3.75 -5.99 24.70
C TYR A 320 -5.26 -5.73 24.67
N HIS A 321 -5.87 -5.27 25.77
CA HIS A 321 -7.29 -4.94 25.82
C HIS A 321 -7.54 -3.48 25.42
N LYS A 322 -8.62 -3.24 24.66
CA LYS A 322 -9.08 -1.90 24.24
C LYS A 322 -8.01 -1.09 23.47
N LYS A 323 -7.18 -1.79 22.69
CA LYS A 323 -6.15 -1.21 21.82
C LYS A 323 -6.69 -0.95 20.42
N LYS A 324 -6.01 -0.08 19.69
CA LYS A 324 -6.39 0.42 18.37
C LYS A 324 -5.32 0.09 17.34
N GLN A 325 -5.68 0.21 16.07
CA GLN A 325 -4.81 0.00 14.92
C GLN A 325 -5.14 1.04 13.85
N ILE A 326 -4.13 1.48 13.10
CA ILE A 326 -4.29 2.30 11.90
C ILE A 326 -3.32 1.78 10.83
N PRO A 327 -3.80 1.44 9.63
CA PRO A 327 -2.94 1.14 8.49
C PRO A 327 -2.17 2.38 8.02
N ALA A 328 -1.12 2.17 7.24
CA ALA A 328 -0.29 3.26 6.76
C ALA A 328 0.31 2.93 5.40
N GLN A 329 0.15 3.86 4.46
CA GLN A 329 0.97 3.88 3.24
C GLN A 329 2.40 4.27 3.60
N VAL A 330 3.36 3.69 2.89
CA VAL A 330 4.78 3.98 3.06
C VAL A 330 5.42 3.91 1.69
N ASP A 331 6.32 4.84 1.37
CA ASP A 331 7.16 4.69 0.19
C ASP A 331 8.19 3.56 0.40
N PRO A 332 8.56 2.81 -0.66
CA PRO A 332 9.65 1.83 -0.59
C PRO A 332 10.92 2.43 0.02
N GLN A 333 11.49 1.76 1.04
CA GLN A 333 12.69 2.24 1.73
C GLN A 333 13.99 2.00 0.95
#